data_AF-F2LJ64-F1
#
_entry.id   AF-F2LJ64-F1
#
_cell.length_a   1.000
_cell.length_b   1.000
_cell.length_c   1.000
_cell.angle_alpha   90.00
_cell.angle_beta   90.00
_cell.angle_gamma   90.00
#
_symmetry.space_group_name_H-M   'P 1'
#
loop_
_entity.id
_entity.type
_entity.pdbx_description
1 polymer ?
#
loop_
_entity_poly.entity_id
_entity_poly.type
_entity_poly.pdbx_seq_one_letter_code
_entity_poly.pdbx_strand_id
1 'polypeptide(L)'
;MTHTDDKTLDELDQFLMSDIMSENTMTIEMLDGYLTAIAIGPATIAPTEWLADVWGPSEDDAPDFESYEQAEHVFSLMMRHYNAILQTFDKDPSSIAPLFSVNEVGEDDDAHEYIDAEAWANGFFQGMGLRWDDWQPLLEHPEADEWLRPLRLLGGDELSDEERELVAVPAEREKLSEQVPPSVLKIHEFWLPHRAPTQERLLAQTIQRDTPKVGRNDPCPCGSGKKHKKCCGTDDGQPD
;
A
#
# COMPACT_ATOMS: atom_id res chain seq x y z
N MET A 1 2.21 -6.98 -16.39
CA MET A 1 1.12 -7.98 -16.28
C MET A 1 1.45 -9.19 -17.10
N THR A 2 1.27 -10.38 -16.53
CA THR A 2 1.32 -11.63 -17.30
C THR A 2 -0.07 -11.89 -17.90
N HIS A 3 -0.16 -12.60 -19.02
CA HIS A 3 -1.42 -12.93 -19.70
C HIS A 3 -2.47 -13.66 -18.81
N THR A 4 -2.05 -14.20 -17.66
CA THR A 4 -2.92 -14.86 -16.67
C THR A 4 -3.55 -13.89 -15.67
N ASP A 5 -2.92 -12.73 -15.45
CA ASP A 5 -3.44 -11.69 -14.56
C ASP A 5 -4.63 -10.97 -15.21
N ASP A 6 -4.55 -10.66 -16.51
CA ASP A 6 -5.61 -9.97 -17.27
C ASP A 6 -6.92 -10.78 -17.27
N LYS A 7 -6.86 -12.09 -17.56
CA LYS A 7 -8.05 -12.96 -17.55
C LYS A 7 -8.69 -13.08 -16.16
N THR A 8 -7.88 -13.05 -15.10
CA THR A 8 -8.37 -13.10 -13.71
C THR A 8 -9.16 -11.84 -13.38
N LEU A 9 -8.67 -10.67 -13.82
CA LEU A 9 -9.33 -9.40 -13.61
C LEU A 9 -10.62 -9.28 -14.42
N ASP A 10 -10.60 -9.66 -15.70
CA ASP A 10 -11.79 -9.63 -16.56
C ASP A 10 -12.95 -10.46 -15.98
N GLU A 11 -12.64 -11.64 -15.45
CA GLU A 11 -13.65 -12.54 -14.86
C GLU A 11 -14.20 -11.99 -13.54
N LEU A 12 -13.34 -11.38 -12.71
CA LEU A 12 -13.76 -10.76 -11.46
C LEU A 12 -14.61 -9.51 -11.73
N ASP A 13 -14.19 -8.66 -12.65
CA ASP A 13 -14.91 -7.47 -13.07
C ASP A 13 -16.31 -7.81 -13.60
N GLN A 14 -16.40 -8.82 -14.48
CA GLN A 14 -17.68 -9.31 -14.99
C GLN A 14 -18.63 -9.77 -13.85
N PHE A 15 -18.08 -10.37 -12.80
CA PHE A 15 -18.88 -10.78 -11.64
C PHE A 15 -19.35 -9.56 -10.83
N LEU A 16 -18.45 -8.62 -10.53
CA LEU A 16 -18.74 -7.41 -9.74
C LEU A 16 -19.76 -6.48 -10.45
N MET A 17 -19.82 -6.51 -11.78
CA MET A 17 -20.78 -5.74 -12.57
C MET A 17 -22.07 -6.52 -12.92
N SER A 18 -22.27 -7.73 -12.40
CA SER A 18 -23.42 -8.56 -12.74
C SER A 18 -24.71 -8.12 -12.05
N ASP A 19 -25.86 -8.48 -12.63
CA ASP A 19 -27.20 -8.09 -12.13
C ASP A 19 -27.55 -8.61 -10.73
N ILE A 20 -26.73 -9.51 -10.15
CA ILE A 20 -26.93 -10.02 -8.79
C ILE A 20 -26.25 -9.15 -7.72
N MET A 21 -25.41 -8.19 -8.14
CA MET A 21 -24.67 -7.32 -7.24
C MET A 21 -25.52 -6.12 -6.80
N SER A 22 -25.27 -5.63 -5.59
CA SER A 22 -25.88 -4.41 -5.07
C SER A 22 -25.27 -3.17 -5.73
N GLU A 23 -25.97 -2.04 -5.67
CA GLU A 23 -25.41 -0.74 -6.10
C GLU A 23 -24.24 -0.27 -5.22
N ASN A 24 -24.07 -0.86 -4.04
CA ASN A 24 -23.01 -0.55 -3.08
C ASN A 24 -21.75 -1.40 -3.31
N THR A 25 -21.81 -2.40 -4.20
CA THR A 25 -20.69 -3.29 -4.49
C THR A 25 -19.53 -2.49 -5.10
N MET A 26 -18.31 -2.78 -4.64
CA MET A 26 -17.12 -2.17 -5.21
C MET A 26 -16.96 -2.55 -6.69
N THR A 27 -16.64 -1.57 -7.53
CA THR A 27 -16.12 -1.84 -8.87
C THR A 27 -14.74 -2.47 -8.81
N ILE A 28 -14.23 -3.02 -9.92
CA ILE A 28 -12.88 -3.59 -9.95
C ILE A 28 -11.79 -2.56 -9.61
N GLU A 29 -11.97 -1.30 -10.00
CA GLU A 29 -11.05 -0.20 -9.69
C GLU A 29 -11.08 0.16 -8.20
N MET A 30 -12.28 0.24 -7.61
CA MET A 30 -12.42 0.43 -6.16
C MET A 30 -11.76 -0.71 -5.39
N LEU A 31 -11.99 -1.96 -5.83
CA LEU A 31 -11.40 -3.13 -5.20
C LEU A 31 -9.86 -3.13 -5.28
N ASP A 32 -9.27 -2.76 -6.42
CA ASP A 32 -7.81 -2.65 -6.59
C ASP A 32 -7.22 -1.61 -5.63
N GLY A 33 -7.86 -0.44 -5.49
CA GLY A 33 -7.46 0.59 -4.53
C GLY A 33 -7.57 0.15 -3.08
N TYR A 34 -8.70 -0.49 -2.74
CA TYR A 34 -8.96 -1.05 -1.41
C TYR A 34 -7.94 -2.09 -1.00
N LEU A 35 -7.69 -3.08 -1.87
CA LEU A 35 -6.69 -4.11 -1.66
C LEU A 35 -5.27 -3.55 -1.65
N THR A 36 -4.98 -2.49 -2.42
CA THR A 36 -3.69 -1.81 -2.36
C THR A 36 -3.44 -1.15 -1.01
N ALA A 37 -4.41 -0.42 -0.46
CA ALA A 37 -4.28 0.17 0.88
C ALA A 37 -4.02 -0.90 1.95
N ILE A 38 -4.74 -2.03 1.89
CA ILE A 38 -4.52 -3.18 2.78
C ILE A 38 -3.11 -3.77 2.56
N ALA A 39 -2.68 -3.90 1.31
CA ALA A 39 -1.40 -4.47 0.94
C ALA A 39 -0.22 -3.64 1.45
N ILE A 40 -0.31 -2.30 1.47
CA ILE A 40 0.84 -1.43 1.80
C ILE A 40 0.75 -0.68 3.14
N GLY A 41 -0.44 -0.68 3.78
CA GLY A 41 -0.74 0.09 5.00
C GLY A 41 0.01 -0.34 6.27
N PRO A 42 -0.44 0.00 7.48
CA PRO A 42 0.36 -0.22 8.70
C PRO A 42 0.39 -1.68 9.20
N ALA A 43 -0.63 -2.48 8.89
CA ALA A 43 -0.84 -3.80 9.51
C ALA A 43 -1.26 -4.87 8.50
N THR A 44 -1.02 -6.14 8.86
CA THR A 44 -1.61 -7.28 8.15
C THR A 44 -3.07 -7.45 8.60
N ILE A 45 -3.99 -7.54 7.65
CA ILE A 45 -5.43 -7.70 7.90
C ILE A 45 -5.86 -9.06 7.32
N ALA A 46 -6.60 -9.84 8.09
CA ALA A 46 -7.07 -11.14 7.62
C ALA A 46 -8.18 -10.96 6.55
N PRO A 47 -8.27 -11.83 5.52
CA PRO A 47 -9.33 -11.75 4.51
C PRO A 47 -10.74 -11.66 5.07
N THR A 48 -11.02 -12.37 6.17
CA THR A 48 -12.32 -12.35 6.83
C THR A 48 -12.72 -10.99 7.40
N GLU A 49 -11.79 -10.06 7.54
CA GLU A 49 -12.03 -8.72 8.08
C GLU A 49 -12.33 -7.67 7.00
N TRP A 50 -11.94 -7.92 5.75
CA TRP A 50 -12.13 -6.98 4.64
C TRP A 50 -13.08 -7.50 3.55
N LEU A 51 -13.33 -8.81 3.51
CA LEU A 51 -14.12 -9.44 2.46
C LEU A 51 -15.57 -8.97 2.40
N ALA A 52 -16.20 -8.67 3.54
CA ALA A 52 -17.60 -8.24 3.58
C ALA A 52 -17.78 -6.84 2.98
N ASP A 53 -16.82 -5.94 3.21
CA ASP A 53 -16.86 -4.55 2.74
C ASP A 53 -16.85 -4.44 1.22
N VAL A 54 -16.35 -5.46 0.49
CA VAL A 54 -16.36 -5.50 -0.97
C VAL A 54 -17.79 -5.44 -1.53
N TRP A 55 -18.75 -6.01 -0.80
CA TRP A 55 -20.15 -6.09 -1.23
C TRP A 55 -20.95 -4.85 -0.86
N GLY A 56 -20.66 -4.28 0.31
CA GLY A 56 -21.34 -3.09 0.81
C GLY A 56 -21.42 -3.05 2.34
N PRO A 57 -22.03 -1.99 2.90
CA PRO A 57 -22.11 -1.76 4.33
C PRO A 57 -23.09 -2.67 5.09
N SER A 58 -23.99 -3.37 4.40
CA SER A 58 -25.02 -4.24 4.98
C SER A 58 -24.81 -5.71 4.60
N GLU A 59 -25.28 -6.63 5.45
CA GLU A 59 -25.36 -8.06 5.10
C GLU A 59 -26.25 -8.31 3.88
N ASP A 60 -27.24 -7.44 3.65
CA ASP A 60 -28.15 -7.50 2.49
C ASP A 60 -27.43 -7.14 1.16
N ASP A 61 -26.25 -6.51 1.23
CA ASP A 61 -25.46 -6.20 0.03
C ASP A 61 -24.66 -7.42 -0.48
N ALA A 62 -24.52 -8.46 0.36
CA ALA A 62 -23.80 -9.67 -0.03
C ALA A 62 -24.51 -10.39 -1.18
N PRO A 63 -23.78 -10.86 -2.20
CA PRO A 63 -24.40 -11.52 -3.35
C PRO A 63 -25.05 -12.85 -2.96
N ASP A 64 -26.23 -13.11 -3.51
CA ASP A 64 -26.87 -14.44 -3.44
C ASP A 64 -26.18 -15.38 -4.43
N PHE A 65 -25.06 -15.97 -3.98
CA PHE A 65 -24.30 -16.90 -4.80
C PHE A 65 -25.14 -18.12 -5.20
N GLU A 66 -25.08 -18.50 -6.48
CA GLU A 66 -25.74 -19.68 -7.03
C GLU A 66 -25.33 -20.98 -6.31
N SER A 67 -24.09 -21.01 -5.82
CA SER A 67 -23.48 -22.16 -5.16
C SER A 67 -22.29 -21.79 -4.29
N TYR A 68 -21.90 -22.70 -3.40
CA TYR A 68 -20.66 -22.56 -2.63
C TYR A 68 -19.43 -22.50 -3.55
N GLU A 69 -19.44 -23.27 -4.64
CA GLU A 69 -18.37 -23.29 -5.63
C GLU A 69 -18.21 -21.94 -6.33
N GLN A 70 -19.30 -21.23 -6.62
CA GLN A 70 -19.24 -19.87 -7.16
C GLN A 70 -18.61 -18.91 -6.15
N ALA A 71 -19.05 -18.96 -4.88
CA ALA A 71 -18.49 -18.14 -3.81
C ALA A 71 -16.99 -18.38 -3.61
N GLU A 72 -16.55 -19.66 -3.57
CA GLU A 72 -15.14 -20.03 -3.48
C GLU A 72 -14.34 -19.51 -4.69
N HIS A 73 -14.92 -19.61 -5.88
CA HIS A 73 -14.26 -19.16 -7.10
C HIS A 73 -14.05 -17.64 -7.13
N VAL A 74 -15.08 -16.85 -6.81
CA VAL A 74 -14.98 -15.39 -6.72
C VAL A 74 -14.00 -14.97 -5.63
N PHE A 75 -14.05 -15.62 -4.46
CA PHE A 75 -13.04 -15.42 -3.41
C PHE A 75 -11.62 -15.71 -3.91
N SER A 76 -11.44 -16.78 -4.69
CA SER A 76 -10.13 -17.13 -5.26
C SER A 76 -9.64 -16.09 -6.27
N LEU A 77 -10.53 -15.46 -7.05
CA LEU A 77 -10.19 -14.37 -7.97
C LEU A 77 -9.68 -13.15 -7.20
N MET A 78 -10.41 -12.72 -6.17
CA MET A 78 -10.01 -11.60 -5.29
C MET A 78 -8.66 -11.88 -4.62
N MET A 79 -8.46 -13.08 -4.10
CA MET A 79 -7.18 -13.46 -3.48
C MET A 79 -6.03 -13.54 -4.48
N ARG A 80 -6.27 -13.97 -5.73
CA ARG A 80 -5.25 -13.94 -6.79
C ARG A 80 -4.82 -12.49 -7.07
N HIS A 81 -5.78 -11.59 -7.19
CA HIS A 81 -5.50 -10.16 -7.41
C HIS A 81 -4.74 -9.54 -6.22
N TYR A 82 -5.21 -9.75 -4.98
CA TYR A 82 -4.51 -9.29 -3.77
C TYR A 82 -3.05 -9.80 -3.70
N ASN A 83 -2.83 -11.09 -4.00
CA ASN A 83 -1.48 -11.65 -4.03
C ASN A 83 -0.61 -11.07 -5.15
N ALA A 84 -1.18 -10.68 -6.29
CA ALA A 84 -0.46 -10.00 -7.37
C ALA A 84 0.00 -8.59 -6.95
N ILE A 85 -0.85 -7.85 -6.21
CA ILE A 85 -0.51 -6.57 -5.60
C ILE A 85 0.66 -6.75 -4.62
N LEU A 86 0.53 -7.68 -3.66
CA LEU A 86 1.60 -7.99 -2.70
C LEU A 86 2.92 -8.36 -3.40
N GLN A 87 2.86 -9.18 -4.45
CA GLN A 87 4.03 -9.56 -5.22
C GLN A 87 4.68 -8.37 -5.94
N THR A 88 3.89 -7.43 -6.42
CA THR A 88 4.39 -6.21 -7.07
C THR A 88 5.22 -5.40 -6.07
N PHE A 89 4.68 -5.12 -4.89
CA PHE A 89 5.40 -4.38 -3.84
C PHE A 89 6.57 -5.15 -3.23
N ASP A 90 6.58 -6.48 -3.27
CA ASP A 90 7.73 -7.29 -2.83
C ASP A 90 8.90 -7.27 -3.84
N LYS A 91 8.59 -7.32 -5.15
CA LYS A 91 9.60 -7.52 -6.20
C LYS A 91 10.07 -6.25 -6.89
N ASP A 92 9.12 -5.41 -7.29
CA ASP A 92 9.38 -4.17 -8.01
C ASP A 92 8.22 -3.20 -7.75
N PRO A 93 8.22 -2.48 -6.62
CA PRO A 93 7.17 -1.50 -6.31
C PRO A 93 6.94 -0.50 -7.45
N SER A 94 8.00 -0.13 -8.18
CA SER A 94 7.92 0.87 -9.25
C SER A 94 7.14 0.41 -10.46
N SER A 95 6.86 -0.90 -10.58
CA SER A 95 6.00 -1.47 -11.60
C SER A 95 4.52 -1.51 -11.23
N ILE A 96 4.10 -0.82 -10.17
CA ILE A 96 2.68 -0.67 -9.82
C ILE A 96 1.89 -0.17 -11.04
N ALA A 97 0.77 -0.84 -11.31
CA ALA A 97 -0.15 -0.51 -12.38
C ALA A 97 -1.57 -0.52 -11.82
N PRO A 98 -2.00 0.58 -11.18
CA PRO A 98 -3.36 0.69 -10.66
C PRO A 98 -4.42 0.53 -11.75
N LEU A 99 -5.57 -0.06 -11.40
CA LEU A 99 -6.73 -0.14 -12.28
C LEU A 99 -7.55 1.15 -12.15
N PHE A 100 -7.50 2.00 -13.17
CA PHE A 100 -8.25 3.25 -13.23
C PHE A 100 -9.38 3.15 -14.25
N SER A 101 -10.46 3.89 -13.99
CA SER A 101 -11.60 3.95 -14.88
C SER A 101 -11.25 4.78 -16.12
N VAL A 102 -11.87 4.42 -17.24
CA VAL A 102 -11.80 5.20 -18.48
C VAL A 102 -13.15 5.88 -18.66
N ASN A 103 -13.16 7.21 -18.58
CA ASN A 103 -14.35 8.03 -18.69
C ASN A 103 -14.34 8.77 -20.02
N GLU A 104 -15.53 9.05 -20.56
CA GLU A 104 -15.70 9.84 -21.78
C GLU A 104 -16.16 11.26 -21.44
N VAL A 105 -15.61 12.26 -22.13
CA VAL A 105 -16.07 13.65 -22.06
C VAL A 105 -16.23 14.24 -23.46
N GLY A 106 -17.27 15.06 -23.62
CA GLY A 106 -17.67 15.63 -24.91
C GLY A 106 -18.98 15.02 -25.38
N GLU A 107 -19.46 15.46 -26.53
CA GLU A 107 -20.64 14.91 -27.19
C GLU A 107 -20.29 14.65 -28.67
N ASP A 108 -20.90 13.61 -29.25
CA ASP A 108 -20.76 13.24 -30.67
C ASP A 108 -19.29 13.13 -31.14
N ASP A 109 -18.89 13.92 -32.14
CA ASP A 109 -17.59 13.81 -32.82
C ASP A 109 -16.41 14.42 -32.02
N ASP A 110 -16.68 15.14 -30.91
CA ASP A 110 -15.66 15.74 -30.03
C ASP A 110 -15.42 14.94 -28.73
N ALA A 111 -16.06 13.76 -28.60
CA ALA A 111 -15.88 12.87 -27.47
C ALA A 111 -14.43 12.37 -27.38
N HIS A 112 -13.85 12.44 -26.19
CA HIS A 112 -12.55 11.88 -25.88
C HIS A 112 -12.57 11.16 -24.54
N GLU A 113 -11.81 10.07 -24.49
CA GLU A 113 -11.57 9.31 -23.27
C GLU A 113 -10.48 9.97 -22.43
N TYR A 114 -10.63 9.89 -21.11
CA TYR A 114 -9.60 10.25 -20.14
C TYR A 114 -9.57 9.23 -19.00
N ILE A 115 -8.40 9.09 -18.37
CA ILE A 115 -8.21 8.19 -17.24
C ILE A 115 -8.58 8.89 -15.94
N ASP A 116 -9.29 8.16 -15.07
CA ASP A 116 -9.76 8.67 -13.78
C ASP A 116 -9.55 7.66 -12.65
N ALA A 117 -8.81 8.09 -11.62
CA ALA A 117 -8.51 7.29 -10.44
C ALA A 117 -9.48 7.52 -9.26
N GLU A 118 -10.64 8.18 -9.44
CA GLU A 118 -11.61 8.39 -8.35
C GLU A 118 -12.10 7.10 -7.70
N ALA A 119 -12.58 6.13 -8.48
CA ALA A 119 -13.04 4.85 -7.95
C ALA A 119 -11.92 4.17 -7.13
N TRP A 120 -10.72 4.13 -7.71
CA TRP A 120 -9.53 3.59 -7.06
C TRP A 120 -9.18 4.33 -5.75
N ALA A 121 -9.18 5.66 -5.76
CA ALA A 121 -8.86 6.47 -4.59
C ALA A 121 -9.89 6.30 -3.46
N ASN A 122 -11.19 6.22 -3.81
CA ASN A 122 -12.25 5.89 -2.86
C ASN A 122 -12.00 4.53 -2.20
N GLY A 123 -11.71 3.50 -3.01
CA GLY A 123 -11.33 2.18 -2.50
C GLY A 123 -10.13 2.25 -1.55
N PHE A 124 -9.10 3.00 -1.92
CA PHE A 124 -7.91 3.18 -1.07
C PHE A 124 -8.26 3.77 0.31
N PHE A 125 -9.11 4.80 0.38
CA PHE A 125 -9.55 5.36 1.66
C PHE A 125 -10.44 4.40 2.46
N GLN A 126 -11.31 3.63 1.81
CA GLN A 126 -12.06 2.58 2.50
C GLN A 126 -11.10 1.54 3.12
N GLY A 127 -10.05 1.17 2.41
CA GLY A 127 -9.02 0.24 2.91
C GLY A 127 -8.21 0.83 4.05
N MET A 128 -7.95 2.14 4.04
CA MET A 128 -7.39 2.84 5.19
C MET A 128 -8.33 2.78 6.41
N GLY A 129 -9.64 2.91 6.17
CA GLY A 129 -10.68 2.91 7.21
C GLY A 129 -10.68 1.66 8.10
N LEU A 130 -10.32 0.49 7.57
CA LEU A 130 -10.18 -0.76 8.33
C LEU A 130 -9.25 -0.62 9.55
N ARG A 131 -8.25 0.26 9.47
CA ARG A 131 -7.22 0.49 10.51
C ARG A 131 -6.88 1.98 10.62
N TRP A 132 -7.88 2.86 10.59
CA TRP A 132 -7.67 4.31 10.56
C TRP A 132 -6.68 4.84 11.63
N ASP A 133 -6.80 4.34 12.85
CA ASP A 133 -5.91 4.76 13.96
C ASP A 133 -4.45 4.35 13.73
N ASP A 134 -4.20 3.23 13.04
CA ASP A 134 -2.85 2.79 12.73
C ASP A 134 -2.20 3.61 11.59
N TRP A 135 -3.00 4.33 10.80
CA TRP A 135 -2.50 5.22 9.74
C TRP A 135 -2.00 6.58 10.25
N GLN A 136 -2.31 6.94 11.51
CA GLN A 136 -1.95 8.25 12.09
C GLN A 136 -0.47 8.63 11.95
N PRO A 137 0.51 7.73 12.14
CA PRO A 137 1.93 8.08 11.95
C PRO A 137 2.26 8.61 10.55
N LEU A 138 1.61 8.09 9.50
CA LEU A 138 1.78 8.62 8.14
C LEU A 138 1.05 9.95 8.01
N LEU A 139 -0.18 10.05 8.51
CA LEU A 139 -1.01 11.27 8.41
C LEU A 139 -0.38 12.48 9.13
N GLU A 140 0.39 12.24 10.19
CA GLU A 140 1.14 13.26 10.93
C GLU A 140 2.49 13.61 10.28
N HIS A 141 2.92 12.89 9.24
CA HIS A 141 4.19 13.13 8.57
C HIS A 141 4.18 14.49 7.84
N PRO A 142 5.26 15.29 7.87
CA PRO A 142 5.29 16.60 7.20
C PRO A 142 5.01 16.57 5.69
N GLU A 143 5.30 15.46 5.03
CA GLU A 143 5.08 15.26 3.58
C GLU A 143 3.76 14.53 3.28
N ALA A 144 2.94 14.22 4.29
CA ALA A 144 1.70 13.47 4.12
C ALA A 144 0.71 14.17 3.20
N ASP A 145 0.59 15.50 3.33
CA ASP A 145 -0.27 16.32 2.48
C ASP A 145 0.12 16.15 1.01
N GLU A 146 1.41 16.20 0.68
CA GLU A 146 1.91 16.02 -0.69
C GLU A 146 1.60 14.62 -1.22
N TRP A 147 1.90 13.58 -0.43
CA TRP A 147 1.72 12.18 -0.85
C TRP A 147 0.24 11.78 -0.96
N LEU A 148 -0.63 12.31 -0.12
CA LEU A 148 -2.05 11.95 -0.12
C LEU A 148 -2.87 12.87 -1.02
N ARG A 149 -2.33 14.00 -1.48
CA ARG A 149 -3.07 14.99 -2.26
C ARG A 149 -3.84 14.42 -3.45
N PRO A 150 -3.25 13.65 -4.39
CA PRO A 150 -4.02 13.16 -5.54
C PRO A 150 -5.11 12.19 -5.11
N LEU A 151 -4.85 11.34 -4.11
CA LEU A 151 -5.84 10.42 -3.55
C LEU A 151 -7.00 11.20 -2.94
N ARG A 152 -6.71 12.15 -2.04
CA ARG A 152 -7.72 12.98 -1.36
C ARG A 152 -8.56 13.79 -2.34
N LEU A 153 -7.94 14.38 -3.36
CA LEU A 153 -8.66 15.19 -4.33
C LEU A 153 -9.60 14.35 -5.20
N LEU A 154 -9.22 13.11 -5.52
CA LEU A 154 -10.00 12.24 -6.40
C LEU A 154 -11.05 11.42 -5.65
N GLY A 155 -10.78 10.97 -4.43
CA GLY A 155 -11.65 10.04 -3.69
C GLY A 155 -11.89 10.41 -2.22
N GLY A 156 -11.63 11.65 -1.82
CA GLY A 156 -11.92 12.15 -0.47
C GLY A 156 -13.25 12.93 -0.41
N ASP A 157 -13.97 12.81 0.71
CA ASP A 157 -15.27 13.46 0.91
C ASP A 157 -15.17 14.97 1.20
N GLU A 158 -14.03 15.43 1.72
CA GLU A 158 -13.82 16.80 2.20
C GLU A 158 -12.93 17.60 1.25
N LEU A 159 -13.57 18.33 0.34
CA LEU A 159 -12.93 19.26 -0.61
C LEU A 159 -13.33 20.71 -0.33
N SER A 160 -12.40 21.65 -0.48
CA SER A 160 -12.71 23.08 -0.53
C SER A 160 -13.43 23.45 -1.84
N ASP A 161 -14.01 24.65 -1.91
CA ASP A 161 -14.68 25.12 -3.15
C ASP A 161 -13.70 25.18 -4.33
N GLU A 162 -12.47 25.66 -4.09
CA GLU A 162 -11.40 25.74 -5.10
C GLU A 162 -10.98 24.34 -5.59
N GLU A 163 -10.95 23.36 -4.69
CA GLU A 163 -10.61 21.98 -5.04
C GLU A 163 -11.73 21.30 -5.83
N ARG A 164 -12.99 21.56 -5.49
CA ARG A 164 -14.14 21.07 -6.28
C ARG A 164 -14.12 21.64 -7.69
N GLU A 165 -13.80 22.93 -7.86
CA GLU A 165 -13.63 23.53 -9.17
C GLU A 165 -12.48 22.89 -9.96
N LEU A 166 -11.36 22.58 -9.29
CA LEU A 166 -10.22 21.90 -9.91
C LEU A 166 -10.60 20.51 -10.42
N VAL A 167 -11.20 19.66 -9.56
CA VAL A 167 -11.52 18.27 -9.91
C VAL A 167 -12.78 18.12 -10.75
N ALA A 168 -13.50 19.21 -11.02
CA ALA A 168 -14.56 19.25 -12.02
C ALA A 168 -14.02 19.29 -13.46
N VAL A 169 -12.72 19.52 -13.66
CA VAL A 169 -12.09 19.57 -14.99
C VAL A 169 -11.44 18.22 -15.31
N PRO A 170 -11.92 17.46 -16.32
CA PRO A 170 -11.38 16.13 -16.65
C PRO A 170 -9.87 16.07 -16.87
N ALA A 171 -9.32 17.05 -17.59
CA ALA A 171 -7.87 17.14 -17.81
C ALA A 171 -7.05 17.34 -16.53
N GLU A 172 -7.64 17.93 -15.47
CA GLU A 172 -6.97 18.04 -14.17
C GLU A 172 -7.11 16.74 -13.37
N ARG A 173 -8.25 16.04 -13.48
CA ARG A 173 -8.43 14.70 -12.90
C ARG A 173 -7.45 13.68 -13.47
N GLU A 174 -7.23 13.71 -14.79
CA GLU A 174 -6.26 12.84 -15.46
C GLU A 174 -4.84 13.11 -14.94
N LYS A 175 -4.43 14.38 -14.83
CA LYS A 175 -3.13 14.75 -14.22
C LYS A 175 -3.00 14.30 -12.77
N LEU A 176 -4.08 14.35 -11.99
CA LEU A 176 -4.08 13.85 -10.61
C LEU A 176 -3.95 12.32 -10.59
N SER A 177 -4.60 11.63 -11.53
CA SER A 177 -4.55 10.17 -11.67
C SER A 177 -3.13 9.70 -12.03
N GLU A 178 -2.41 10.44 -12.89
CA GLU A 178 -0.99 10.20 -13.18
C GLU A 178 -0.08 10.34 -11.94
N GLN A 179 -0.50 11.11 -10.94
CA GLN A 179 0.23 11.30 -9.68
C GLN A 179 -0.06 10.21 -8.64
N VAL A 180 -1.08 9.37 -8.84
CA VAL A 180 -1.44 8.31 -7.89
C VAL A 180 -0.33 7.25 -7.76
N PRO A 181 0.21 6.65 -8.83
CA PRO A 181 1.30 5.66 -8.70
C PRO A 181 2.52 6.15 -7.89
N PRO A 182 3.14 7.31 -8.18
CA PRO A 182 4.27 7.78 -7.37
C PRO A 182 3.88 8.15 -5.93
N SER A 183 2.63 8.54 -5.68
CA SER A 183 2.12 8.79 -4.34
C SER A 183 2.02 7.51 -3.51
N VAL A 184 1.48 6.45 -4.11
CA VAL A 184 1.37 5.13 -3.48
C VAL A 184 2.74 4.54 -3.17
N LEU A 185 3.74 4.77 -4.04
CA LEU A 185 5.13 4.42 -3.76
C LEU A 185 5.67 5.10 -2.50
N LYS A 186 5.39 6.39 -2.30
CA LYS A 186 5.83 7.12 -1.09
C LYS A 186 5.18 6.59 0.18
N ILE A 187 3.88 6.28 0.09
CA ILE A 187 3.12 5.67 1.19
C ILE A 187 3.70 4.30 1.55
N HIS A 188 3.99 3.46 0.55
CA HIS A 188 4.62 2.15 0.75
C HIS A 188 6.02 2.29 1.37
N GLU A 189 6.87 3.19 0.84
CA GLU A 189 8.21 3.48 1.35
C GLU A 189 8.19 3.89 2.83
N PHE A 190 7.20 4.68 3.24
CA PHE A 190 7.01 5.07 4.63
C PHE A 190 6.75 3.85 5.54
N TRP A 191 5.90 2.92 5.12
CA TRP A 191 5.51 1.75 5.93
C TRP A 191 6.54 0.62 5.93
N LEU A 192 7.42 0.51 4.94
CA LEU A 192 8.49 -0.50 4.89
C LEU A 192 9.28 -0.64 6.22
N PRO A 193 9.88 0.42 6.79
CA PRO A 193 10.61 0.31 8.05
C PRO A 193 9.69 0.06 9.26
N HIS A 194 8.39 0.29 9.15
CA HIS A 194 7.39 0.06 10.20
C HIS A 194 6.91 -1.39 10.26
N ARG A 195 6.88 -2.05 9.09
CA ARG A 195 6.47 -3.45 8.91
C ARG A 195 7.59 -4.46 9.11
N ALA A 196 8.85 -4.03 9.06
CA ALA A 196 9.98 -4.90 9.34
C ALA A 196 9.76 -5.60 10.70
N PRO A 197 9.82 -6.95 10.76
CA PRO A 197 9.60 -7.68 12.00
C PRO A 197 10.51 -7.09 13.07
N THR A 198 9.96 -6.88 14.27
CA THR A 198 10.59 -6.18 15.41
C THR A 198 12.06 -6.52 15.60
N GLN A 199 12.50 -7.72 15.23
CA GLN A 199 13.89 -8.16 15.23
C GLN A 199 14.84 -7.38 14.31
N GLU A 200 14.45 -6.98 13.08
CA GLU A 200 15.29 -6.16 12.19
C GLU A 200 15.38 -4.71 12.67
N ARG A 201 14.29 -4.14 13.21
CA ARG A 201 14.31 -2.84 13.90
C ARG A 201 15.22 -2.87 15.14
N LEU A 202 15.16 -3.95 15.92
CA LEU A 202 16.05 -4.17 17.07
C LEU A 202 17.51 -4.35 16.64
N LEU A 203 17.79 -5.05 15.54
CA LEU A 203 19.15 -5.22 15.00
C LEU A 203 19.70 -3.93 14.36
N ALA A 204 18.86 -3.15 13.67
CA ALA A 204 19.23 -1.82 13.17
C ALA A 204 19.49 -0.82 14.31
N GLN A 205 18.84 -1.00 15.47
CA GLN A 205 19.09 -0.26 16.70
C GLN A 205 20.24 -0.83 17.55
N THR A 206 20.84 -1.98 17.21
CA THR A 206 21.92 -2.54 18.04
C THR A 206 23.25 -1.79 17.90
N ILE A 207 23.52 -1.01 18.95
CA ILE A 207 24.83 -0.63 19.53
C ILE A 207 25.67 0.36 18.69
N GLN A 208 25.37 1.66 18.83
CA GLN A 208 26.49 2.61 18.87
C GLN A 208 27.31 2.30 20.12
N ARG A 209 28.59 1.97 19.95
CA ARG A 209 29.51 1.79 21.09
C ARG A 209 29.67 3.15 21.77
N ASP A 210 29.12 3.31 22.97
CA ASP A 210 29.39 4.46 23.86
C ASP A 210 30.87 4.57 24.25
N THR A 211 31.65 3.52 24.03
CA THR A 211 33.08 3.51 24.32
C THR A 211 33.88 3.82 23.06
N PRO A 212 34.73 4.86 23.09
CA PRO A 212 35.66 5.14 22.01
C PRO A 212 36.46 3.88 21.66
N LYS A 213 36.64 3.64 20.37
CA LYS A 213 37.43 2.51 19.87
C LYS A 213 38.86 2.66 20.39
N VAL A 214 39.22 1.90 21.43
CA VAL A 214 40.59 1.86 21.98
C VAL A 214 41.55 1.42 20.89
N GLY A 215 42.46 2.31 20.51
CA GLY A 215 43.50 2.03 19.53
C GLY A 215 44.49 1.01 20.08
N ARG A 216 45.04 0.18 19.18
CA ARG A 216 46.01 -0.88 19.51
C ARG A 216 47.21 -0.39 20.34
N ASN A 217 47.58 0.89 20.25
CA ASN A 217 48.68 1.51 21.00
C ASN A 217 48.27 2.34 22.22
N ASP A 218 46.97 2.51 22.48
CA ASP A 218 46.45 3.34 23.58
C ASP A 218 46.63 2.64 24.93
N PRO A 219 46.58 3.39 26.05
CA PRO A 219 46.54 2.80 27.39
C PRO A 219 45.41 1.77 27.51
N CYS A 220 45.73 0.59 28.05
CA CYS A 220 44.77 -0.49 28.16
C CYS A 220 43.72 -0.17 29.24
N PRO A 221 42.41 -0.29 28.93
CA PRO A 221 41.34 0.09 29.85
C PRO A 221 41.22 -0.83 31.07
N CYS A 222 41.95 -1.95 31.15
CA CYS A 222 41.97 -2.82 32.33
C CYS A 222 42.78 -2.27 33.52
N GLY A 223 43.37 -1.07 33.38
CA GLY A 223 44.13 -0.42 34.45
C GLY A 223 45.57 -0.93 34.64
N SER A 224 46.07 -1.78 33.72
CA SER A 224 47.42 -2.36 33.83
C SER A 224 48.57 -1.38 33.60
N GLY A 225 48.29 -0.17 33.10
CA GLY A 225 49.29 0.82 32.69
C GLY A 225 50.05 0.46 31.39
N LYS A 226 49.73 -0.66 30.73
CA LYS A 226 50.36 -1.10 29.46
C LYS A 226 49.56 -0.62 28.24
N LYS A 227 50.19 -0.58 27.06
CA LYS A 227 49.49 -0.38 25.77
C LYS A 227 48.57 -1.56 25.47
N HIS A 228 47.40 -1.32 24.86
CA HIS A 228 46.37 -2.33 24.59
C HIS A 228 46.93 -3.61 23.93
N LYS A 229 47.75 -3.47 22.88
CA LYS A 229 48.40 -4.61 22.18
C LYS A 229 49.39 -5.45 22.97
N LYS A 230 49.79 -4.99 24.16
CA LYS A 230 50.72 -5.69 25.06
C LYS A 230 50.02 -6.14 26.34
N CYS A 231 48.68 -6.09 26.35
CA CYS A 231 47.85 -6.43 27.50
C CYS A 231 46.60 -7.17 27.02
N CYS A 232 45.42 -6.55 26.98
CA CYS A 232 44.20 -7.24 26.58
C CYS A 232 44.10 -7.50 25.06
N GLY A 233 45.01 -6.94 24.25
CA GLY A 233 45.07 -7.13 22.80
C GLY A 233 46.26 -7.96 22.32
N THR A 234 46.85 -8.80 23.17
CA THR A 234 47.80 -9.85 22.75
C THR A 234 47.04 -11.13 22.44
N ASP A 235 47.04 -11.56 21.18
CA ASP A 235 46.66 -12.93 20.78
C ASP A 235 47.81 -13.89 21.16
N ASP A 236 48.09 -14.05 22.45
CA ASP A 236 49.08 -15.02 22.93
C ASP A 236 48.33 -16.20 23.55
N GLY A 237 47.85 -17.07 22.66
CA GLY A 237 47.17 -18.32 22.96
C GLY A 237 47.82 -19.52 22.28
N GLN A 238 49.15 -19.65 22.32
CA GLN A 238 49.87 -20.94 22.32
C GLN A 238 51.37 -20.69 22.57
N PRO A 239 52.06 -21.53 23.35
CA PRO A 239 52.52 -22.83 22.84
C PRO A 239 52.60 -23.95 23.90
N ASP A 240 53.06 -25.12 23.43
CA ASP A 240 53.47 -26.36 24.15
C ASP A 240 54.10 -26.20 25.55
#